data_AF-A0A6F9BG44-F1
#
_entry.id   AF-A0A6F9BG44-F1
#
_cell.length_a   1.000
_cell.length_b   1.000
_cell.length_c   1.000
_cell.angle_alpha   90.00
_cell.angle_beta   90.00
_cell.angle_gamma   90.00
#
_symmetry.space_group_name_H-M   'P 1'
#
loop_
_entity.id
_entity.type
_entity.pdbx_description
1 polymer ?
#
loop_
_entity_poly.entity_id
_entity_poly.type
_entity_poly.pdbx_seq_one_letter_code
_entity_poly.pdbx_strand_id
1 'polypeptide(L)'
;MSHLNHLNLRLQGKNHTVADMYEAIEAFRSKLHLLERDIHGRKLHFPRLREHCEKNKMQEDPAMKDFVSRLAENFKERFESSPKLSADILLFVRQPFSVSADGQWTAEAKKLVPSIDEAALQMERGTSDLLKAQHKDALNYSTALYRQSVFLTGAVPPLSAHGRDRQPPVTGALWGCHALMAKFPPLHRERVDSSSSASQ
;
A
#
# COMPACT_ATOMS: atom_id res chain seq x y z
N MET A 1 4.41 21.25 -6.23
CA MET A 1 4.56 20.34 -7.40
C MET A 1 5.18 18.98 -7.06
N SER A 2 6.26 18.90 -6.26
CA SER A 2 6.92 17.62 -5.94
C SER A 2 6.00 16.56 -5.31
N HIS A 3 5.12 16.93 -4.36
CA HIS A 3 4.24 15.97 -3.68
C HIS A 3 3.20 15.30 -4.58
N LEU A 4 2.60 16.03 -5.53
CA LEU A 4 1.67 15.47 -6.51
C LEU A 4 2.40 14.57 -7.51
N ASN A 5 3.60 14.97 -7.94
CA ASN A 5 4.41 14.13 -8.81
C ASN A 5 4.81 12.82 -8.12
N HIS A 6 5.19 12.89 -6.85
CA HIS A 6 5.50 11.70 -6.05
C HIS A 6 4.28 10.78 -5.90
N LEU A 7 3.09 11.33 -5.64
CA LEU A 7 1.86 10.52 -5.64
C LEU A 7 1.64 9.88 -7.02
N ASN A 8 1.68 10.65 -8.11
CA ASN A 8 1.46 10.15 -9.46
C ASN A 8 2.42 9.00 -9.80
N LEU A 9 3.70 9.12 -9.43
CA LEU A 9 4.69 8.06 -9.62
C LEU A 9 4.38 6.80 -8.80
N ARG A 10 3.73 6.91 -7.63
CA ARG A 10 3.28 5.73 -6.86
C ARG A 10 2.00 5.10 -7.39
N LEU A 11 1.19 5.87 -8.12
CA LEU A 11 -0.04 5.37 -8.75
C LEU A 11 0.20 4.85 -10.17
N GLN A 12 1.37 5.12 -10.74
CA GLN A 12 1.75 4.76 -12.11
C GLN A 12 2.97 3.85 -12.11
N GLY A 13 3.19 3.14 -13.21
CA GLY A 13 4.34 2.26 -13.38
C GLY A 13 4.04 0.80 -13.05
N LYS A 14 5.11 -0.01 -13.02
CA LYS A 14 5.07 -1.45 -12.80
C LYS A 14 5.57 -1.76 -11.38
N ASN A 15 5.21 -2.92 -10.84
CA ASN A 15 5.62 -3.38 -9.51
C ASN A 15 4.95 -2.66 -8.32
N HIS A 16 3.77 -2.09 -8.51
CA HIS A 16 2.91 -1.62 -7.42
C HIS A 16 1.69 -2.52 -7.30
N THR A 17 1.45 -3.04 -6.10
CA THR A 17 0.23 -3.76 -5.75
C THR A 17 -0.92 -2.79 -5.54
N VAL A 18 -2.15 -3.28 -5.62
CA VAL A 18 -3.35 -2.48 -5.29
C VAL A 18 -3.27 -1.93 -3.86
N ALA A 19 -2.68 -2.70 -2.92
CA ALA A 19 -2.44 -2.25 -1.56
C ALA A 19 -1.47 -1.05 -1.51
N ASP A 20 -0.37 -1.07 -2.28
CA ASP A 20 0.57 0.06 -2.35
C ASP A 20 -0.12 1.33 -2.86
N MET A 21 -0.96 1.21 -3.89
CA MET A 21 -1.69 2.33 -4.47
C MET A 21 -2.74 2.87 -3.48
N TYR A 22 -3.50 1.98 -2.84
CA TYR A 22 -4.51 2.35 -1.84
C TYR A 22 -3.88 3.10 -0.66
N GLU A 23 -2.81 2.55 -0.08
CA GLU A 23 -2.07 3.21 1.00
C GLU A 23 -1.48 4.55 0.56
N ALA A 24 -1.01 4.66 -0.69
CA ALA A 24 -0.49 5.91 -1.22
C ALA A 24 -1.57 6.99 -1.33
N ILE A 25 -2.78 6.63 -1.76
CA ILE A 25 -3.96 7.51 -1.84
C ILE A 25 -4.36 7.96 -0.43
N GLU A 26 -4.56 7.01 0.50
CA GLU A 26 -5.00 7.32 1.86
C GLU A 26 -3.96 8.19 2.59
N ALA A 27 -2.67 7.89 2.47
CA ALA A 27 -1.62 8.71 3.05
C ALA A 27 -1.60 10.14 2.47
N PHE A 28 -1.85 10.31 1.18
CA PHE A 28 -1.93 11.64 0.58
C PHE A 28 -3.19 12.39 1.05
N ARG A 29 -4.32 11.71 1.16
CA ARG A 29 -5.57 12.28 1.69
C ARG A 29 -5.39 12.76 3.13
N SER A 30 -4.72 11.98 3.97
CA SER A 30 -4.36 12.39 5.34
C SER A 30 -3.45 13.63 5.36
N LYS A 31 -2.48 13.72 4.45
CA LYS A 31 -1.61 14.90 4.33
C LYS A 31 -2.39 16.15 3.92
N LEU A 32 -3.32 16.04 2.97
CA LEU A 32 -4.18 17.16 2.57
C LEU A 32 -5.07 17.63 3.72
N HIS A 33 -5.68 16.71 4.46
CA HIS A 33 -6.51 17.06 5.61
C HIS A 33 -5.68 17.69 6.76
N LEU A 34 -4.46 17.20 7.00
CA LEU A 34 -3.54 17.83 7.95
C LEU A 34 -3.15 19.25 7.51
N LEU A 35 -2.86 19.44 6.23
CA LEU A 35 -2.55 20.73 5.62
C LEU A 35 -3.71 21.72 5.80
N GLU A 36 -4.92 21.30 5.46
CA GLU A 36 -6.14 22.08 5.61
C GLU A 36 -6.31 22.52 7.06
N ARG A 37 -6.26 21.58 8.01
CA ARG A 37 -6.40 21.89 9.44
C ARG A 37 -5.31 22.80 9.98
N ASP A 38 -4.07 22.65 9.51
CA ASP A 38 -2.96 23.48 9.99
C ASP A 38 -3.08 24.93 9.49
N ILE A 39 -3.49 25.13 8.24
CA ILE A 39 -3.76 26.47 7.67
C ILE A 39 -4.86 27.19 8.45
N HIS A 40 -5.98 26.51 8.71
CA HIS A 40 -7.10 27.05 9.50
C HIS A 40 -6.78 27.26 10.98
N GLY A 41 -5.70 26.63 11.47
CA GLY A 41 -5.36 26.61 12.88
C GLY A 41 -4.05 27.31 13.19
N ARG A 42 -3.16 26.58 13.85
CA ARG A 42 -1.92 27.09 14.45
C ARG A 42 -0.77 27.28 13.46
N LYS A 43 -0.91 26.82 12.21
CA LYS A 43 0.10 26.97 11.15
C LYS A 43 1.48 26.46 11.57
N LEU A 44 1.51 25.35 12.31
CA LEU A 44 2.74 24.76 12.85
C LEU A 44 3.73 24.37 11.76
N HIS A 45 3.22 23.97 10.61
CA HIS A 45 4.03 23.56 9.46
C HIS A 45 4.33 24.72 8.50
N PHE A 46 3.79 25.92 8.78
CA PHE A 46 3.99 27.13 7.98
C PHE A 46 4.52 28.29 8.85
N PRO A 47 5.74 28.18 9.42
CA PRO A 47 6.27 29.16 10.36
C PRO A 47 6.32 30.58 9.76
N ARG A 48 6.66 30.72 8.47
CA ARG A 48 6.66 32.02 7.78
C ARG A 48 5.27 32.62 7.63
N LEU A 49 4.26 31.79 7.33
CA LEU A 49 2.86 32.25 7.24
C LEU A 49 2.37 32.67 8.63
N ARG A 50 2.66 31.87 9.65
CA ARG A 50 2.34 32.19 11.04
C ARG A 50 2.95 33.52 11.47
N GLU A 51 4.26 33.70 11.27
CA GLU A 51 4.97 34.95 11.58
C GLU A 51 4.38 36.14 10.83
N HIS A 52 4.01 35.99 9.56
CA HIS A 52 3.37 37.04 8.78
C HIS A 52 2.00 37.42 9.34
N CYS A 53 1.15 36.44 9.66
CA CYS A 53 -0.16 36.65 10.26
C CYS A 53 -0.05 37.34 11.63
N GLU A 54 0.87 36.88 12.48
CA GLU A 54 1.12 37.44 13.81
C GLU A 54 1.65 38.87 13.74
N LYS A 55 2.67 39.13 12.91
CA LYS A 55 3.29 40.45 12.75
C LYS A 55 2.30 41.49 12.24
N ASN A 56 1.45 41.11 11.29
CA ASN A 56 0.51 42.02 10.65
C ASN A 56 -0.87 42.02 11.32
N LYS A 57 -1.11 41.17 12.32
CA LYS A 57 -2.43 40.94 12.96
C LYS A 57 -3.52 40.61 11.93
N MET A 58 -3.16 39.82 10.93
CA MET A 58 -4.03 39.41 9.83
C MET A 58 -4.23 37.90 9.86
N GLN A 59 -5.36 37.46 9.29
CA GLN A 59 -5.56 36.06 8.98
C GLN A 59 -4.99 35.76 7.59
N GLU A 60 -4.75 34.48 7.33
CA GLU A 60 -4.47 33.93 6.03
C GLU A 60 -5.60 34.25 5.04
N ASP A 61 -5.23 34.45 3.79
CA ASP A 61 -6.13 34.80 2.70
C ASP A 61 -7.28 33.77 2.59
N PRO A 62 -8.56 34.20 2.63
CA PRO A 62 -9.70 33.32 2.40
C PRO A 62 -9.57 32.48 1.11
N ALA A 63 -8.98 33.02 0.05
CA ALA A 63 -8.76 32.29 -1.20
C ALA A 63 -7.79 31.11 -1.02
N MET A 64 -6.81 31.22 -0.12
CA MET A 64 -5.91 30.11 0.22
C MET A 64 -6.67 28.98 0.93
N LYS A 65 -7.55 29.32 1.87
CA LYS A 65 -8.38 28.35 2.59
C LYS A 65 -9.28 27.60 1.62
N ASP A 66 -10.04 28.36 0.83
CA ASP A 66 -10.97 27.82 -0.15
C ASP A 66 -10.26 26.93 -1.16
N PHE A 67 -9.07 27.33 -1.62
CA PHE A 67 -8.29 26.52 -2.54
C PHE A 67 -7.92 25.15 -1.95
N VAL A 68 -7.44 25.11 -0.70
CA VAL A 68 -7.03 23.86 -0.06
C VAL A 68 -8.23 22.96 0.25
N SER A 69 -9.33 23.53 0.74
CA SER A 69 -10.57 22.78 0.99
C SER A 69 -11.13 22.19 -0.31
N ARG A 70 -11.20 22.96 -1.39
CA ARG A 70 -11.63 22.46 -2.71
C ARG A 70 -10.71 21.39 -3.26
N LEU A 71 -9.40 21.51 -3.04
CA LEU A 71 -8.44 20.48 -3.45
C LEU A 71 -8.65 19.18 -2.67
N ALA A 72 -8.88 19.26 -1.36
CA ALA A 72 -9.16 18.11 -0.50
C ALA A 72 -10.47 17.42 -0.91
N GLU A 73 -11.52 18.19 -1.16
CA GLU A 73 -12.82 17.69 -1.62
C GLU A 73 -12.72 17.03 -2.99
N ASN A 74 -12.06 17.67 -3.96
CA ASN A 74 -11.87 17.09 -5.29
C ASN A 74 -11.08 15.79 -5.23
N PHE A 75 -10.09 15.69 -4.34
CA PHE A 75 -9.34 14.46 -4.15
C PHE A 75 -10.20 13.38 -3.49
N LYS A 76 -11.04 13.73 -2.52
CA LYS A 76 -11.98 12.81 -1.89
C LYS A 76 -12.95 12.24 -2.93
N GLU A 77 -13.62 13.08 -3.71
CA GLU A 77 -14.59 12.69 -4.73
C GLU A 77 -14.00 11.73 -5.77
N ARG A 78 -12.78 12.02 -6.26
CA ARG A 78 -12.10 11.19 -7.26
C ARG A 78 -11.87 9.74 -6.81
N PHE A 79 -11.69 9.51 -5.51
CA PHE A 79 -11.40 8.20 -4.95
C PHE A 79 -12.57 7.65 -4.10
N GLU A 80 -13.72 8.31 -4.08
CA GLU A 80 -14.86 7.91 -3.25
C GLU A 80 -15.52 6.61 -3.74
N SER A 81 -15.57 6.42 -5.06
CA SER A 81 -16.06 5.20 -5.70
C SER A 81 -15.06 4.04 -5.67
N SER A 82 -13.82 4.29 -5.23
CA SER A 82 -12.83 3.23 -5.11
C SER A 82 -13.20 2.29 -3.95
N PRO A 83 -13.10 0.97 -4.14
CA PRO A 83 -13.38 0.02 -3.08
C PRO A 83 -12.48 0.29 -1.86
N LYS A 84 -13.09 0.42 -0.68
CA LYS A 84 -12.33 0.59 0.56
C LYS A 84 -11.76 -0.76 0.96
N LEU A 85 -10.43 -0.84 1.04
CA LEU A 85 -9.75 -2.02 1.57
C LEU A 85 -9.77 -1.95 3.09
N SER A 86 -10.26 -3.00 3.73
CA SER A 86 -10.17 -3.12 5.18
C SER A 86 -8.73 -3.36 5.62
N ALA A 87 -8.47 -3.14 6.91
CA ALA A 87 -7.19 -3.45 7.51
C ALA A 87 -6.82 -4.94 7.35
N ASP A 88 -7.80 -5.84 7.44
CA ASP A 88 -7.56 -7.28 7.32
C ASP A 88 -7.22 -7.67 5.88
N ILE A 89 -7.87 -7.07 4.87
CA ILE A 89 -7.52 -7.29 3.46
C ILE A 89 -6.11 -6.76 3.16
N LEU A 90 -5.78 -5.56 3.64
CA LEU A 90 -4.43 -5.01 3.49
C LEU A 90 -3.38 -5.90 4.17
N LEU A 91 -3.67 -6.37 5.38
CA LEU A 91 -2.80 -7.28 6.13
C LEU A 91 -2.64 -8.61 5.39
N PHE A 92 -3.71 -9.18 4.85
CA PHE A 92 -3.66 -10.40 4.04
C PHE A 92 -2.78 -10.21 2.79
N VAL A 93 -2.94 -9.11 2.05
CA VAL A 93 -2.13 -8.86 0.84
C VAL A 93 -0.65 -8.73 1.17
N ARG A 94 -0.31 -8.11 2.31
CA ARG A 94 1.09 -7.86 2.71
C ARG A 94 1.73 -9.01 3.44
N GLN A 95 0.97 -9.63 4.32
CA GLN A 95 1.39 -10.73 5.17
C GLN A 95 0.25 -11.74 5.23
N PRO A 96 0.10 -12.57 4.17
CA PRO A 96 -0.97 -13.55 4.11
C PRO A 96 -1.00 -14.35 5.41
N PHE A 97 0.17 -14.80 5.90
CA PHE A 97 0.32 -15.62 7.09
C PHE A 97 -0.11 -14.99 8.44
N SER A 98 -0.26 -13.67 8.50
CA SER A 98 -0.64 -12.96 9.72
C SER A 98 -2.14 -12.91 9.96
N VAL A 99 -2.98 -13.16 8.96
CA VAL A 99 -4.45 -13.21 9.14
C VAL A 99 -4.93 -14.59 9.56
N SER A 100 -5.94 -14.61 10.45
CA SER A 100 -6.62 -15.84 10.87
C SER A 100 -7.33 -16.49 9.67
N ALA A 101 -7.32 -17.82 9.62
CA ALA A 101 -8.04 -18.56 8.59
C ALA A 101 -9.57 -18.35 8.71
N ASP A 102 -10.07 -18.12 9.92
CA ASP A 102 -11.51 -18.06 10.22
C ASP A 102 -12.06 -16.62 10.19
N GLY A 103 -11.25 -15.67 9.69
CA GLY A 103 -11.56 -14.25 9.75
C GLY A 103 -12.60 -13.79 8.73
N GLN A 104 -13.26 -12.66 9.02
CA GLN A 104 -14.26 -12.03 8.15
C GLN A 104 -13.70 -11.48 6.83
N TRP A 105 -12.37 -11.47 6.67
CA TRP A 105 -11.68 -10.94 5.49
C TRP A 105 -12.00 -11.72 4.22
N THR A 106 -12.38 -13.00 4.30
CA THR A 106 -12.76 -13.79 3.12
C THR A 106 -14.08 -13.29 2.50
N ALA A 107 -15.05 -12.95 3.34
CA ALA A 107 -16.32 -12.33 2.93
C ALA A 107 -16.09 -10.91 2.38
N GLU A 108 -15.15 -10.16 2.95
CA GLU A 108 -14.76 -8.85 2.41
C GLU A 108 -14.05 -8.97 1.06
N ALA A 109 -13.16 -9.95 0.89
CA ALA A 109 -12.50 -10.24 -0.37
C ALA A 109 -13.51 -10.61 -1.46
N LYS A 110 -14.54 -11.39 -1.12
CA LYS A 110 -15.65 -11.72 -2.01
C LYS A 110 -16.43 -10.49 -2.47
N LYS A 111 -16.63 -9.49 -1.61
CA LYS A 111 -17.27 -8.21 -1.99
C LYS A 111 -16.40 -7.42 -2.99
N LEU A 112 -15.08 -7.43 -2.80
CA LEU A 112 -14.13 -6.74 -3.67
C LEU A 112 -13.94 -7.45 -5.01
N VAL A 113 -13.93 -8.79 -5.00
CA VAL A 113 -13.73 -9.63 -6.18
C VAL A 113 -14.81 -10.72 -6.17
N PRO A 114 -15.99 -10.47 -6.78
CA PRO A 114 -17.14 -11.38 -6.74
C PRO A 114 -16.88 -12.78 -7.28
N SER A 115 -15.83 -12.96 -8.09
CA SER A 115 -15.43 -14.27 -8.64
C SER A 115 -14.60 -15.13 -7.69
N ILE A 116 -14.16 -14.62 -6.54
CA ILE A 116 -13.39 -15.40 -5.56
C ILE A 116 -14.26 -16.51 -4.93
N ASP A 117 -13.71 -17.70 -4.78
CA ASP A 117 -14.30 -18.76 -3.96
C ASP A 117 -13.79 -18.61 -2.52
N GLU A 118 -14.71 -18.31 -1.61
CA GLU A 118 -14.40 -18.01 -0.21
C GLU A 118 -13.83 -19.23 0.52
N ALA A 119 -14.41 -20.41 0.28
CA ALA A 119 -14.01 -21.64 0.93
C ALA A 119 -12.63 -22.09 0.44
N ALA A 120 -12.38 -22.00 -0.86
CA ALA A 120 -11.07 -22.31 -1.43
C ALA A 120 -9.97 -21.39 -0.87
N LEU A 121 -10.26 -20.09 -0.77
CA LEU A 121 -9.34 -19.09 -0.22
C LEU A 121 -9.05 -19.35 1.26
N GLN A 122 -10.05 -19.75 2.05
CA GLN A 122 -9.88 -20.14 3.45
C GLN A 122 -9.07 -21.44 3.61
N MET A 123 -9.27 -22.43 2.74
CA MET A 123 -8.53 -23.70 2.79
C MET A 123 -7.05 -23.54 2.43
N GLU A 124 -6.71 -22.69 1.46
CA GLU A 124 -5.32 -22.34 1.11
C GLU A 124 -4.57 -21.74 2.31
N ARG A 125 -5.32 -21.10 3.21
CA ARG A 125 -4.81 -20.53 4.46
C ARG A 125 -4.62 -21.56 5.57
N GLY A 126 -5.58 -22.43 5.81
CA GLY A 126 -5.49 -23.48 6.83
C GLY A 126 -4.39 -24.50 6.53
N THR A 127 -4.18 -24.85 5.26
CA THR A 127 -3.05 -25.72 4.84
C THR A 127 -1.68 -25.05 5.04
N SER A 128 -1.64 -23.72 5.05
CA SER A 128 -0.43 -22.95 5.28
C SER A 128 0.02 -22.85 6.74
N ASP A 129 -0.77 -23.24 7.76
CA ASP A 129 -0.34 -23.15 9.17
C ASP A 129 0.91 -24.00 9.46
N LEU A 130 1.10 -25.09 8.69
CA LEU A 130 2.32 -25.88 8.69
C LEU A 130 3.52 -25.07 8.15
N LEU A 131 3.32 -24.31 7.07
CA LEU A 131 4.32 -23.41 6.49
C LEU A 131 4.61 -22.22 7.40
N LYS A 132 3.62 -21.73 8.17
CA LYS A 132 3.80 -20.69 9.18
C LYS A 132 4.71 -21.16 10.31
N ALA A 133 4.52 -22.38 10.80
CA ALA A 133 5.39 -22.98 11.80
C ALA A 133 6.84 -23.03 11.29
N GLN A 134 7.03 -23.54 10.06
CA GLN A 134 8.35 -23.57 9.43
C GLN A 134 8.98 -22.19 9.21
N HIS A 135 8.19 -21.18 8.83
CA HIS A 135 8.68 -19.81 8.64
C HIS A 135 9.03 -19.12 9.96
N LYS A 136 8.23 -19.35 11.02
CA LYS A 136 8.49 -18.85 12.37
C LYS A 136 9.74 -19.50 12.97
N ASP A 137 9.92 -20.80 12.75
CA ASP A 137 11.12 -21.53 13.15
C ASP A 137 12.37 -21.04 12.40
N ALA A 138 12.26 -20.74 11.10
CA ALA A 138 13.37 -20.16 10.34
C ALA A 138 13.80 -18.77 10.84
N LEU A 139 12.85 -17.89 11.18
CA LEU A 139 13.13 -16.59 11.78
C LEU A 139 13.73 -16.72 13.18
N ASN A 140 13.17 -17.62 14.00
CA ASN A 140 13.67 -17.88 15.35
C ASN A 140 15.09 -18.47 15.32
N TYR A 141 15.36 -19.40 14.41
CA TYR A 141 16.68 -19.99 14.22
C TYR A 141 17.70 -18.93 13.78
N SER A 142 17.35 -18.09 12.80
CA SER A 142 18.21 -16.98 12.37
C SER A 142 18.52 -16.01 13.51
N THR A 143 17.51 -15.67 14.31
CA THR A 143 17.64 -14.77 15.47
C THR A 143 18.49 -15.42 16.58
N ALA A 144 18.33 -16.73 16.79
CA ALA A 144 19.11 -17.49 17.76
C ALA A 144 20.59 -17.59 17.35
N LEU A 145 20.88 -17.85 16.07
CA LEU A 145 22.25 -17.83 15.55
C LEU A 145 22.91 -16.46 15.70
N TYR A 146 22.16 -15.38 15.43
CA TYR A 146 22.65 -14.02 15.65
C TYR A 146 22.91 -13.73 17.14
N ARG A 147 22.03 -14.16 18.04
CA ARG A 147 22.26 -14.02 19.50
C ARG A 147 23.47 -14.83 19.96
N GLN A 148 23.64 -16.05 19.45
CA GLN A 148 24.77 -16.91 19.76
C GLN A 148 26.08 -16.31 19.26
N SER A 149 26.10 -15.72 18.06
CA SER A 149 27.32 -15.09 17.52
C SER A 149 27.71 -13.85 18.32
N VAL A 150 26.75 -12.99 18.69
CA VAL A 150 26.98 -11.83 19.57
C VAL A 150 27.50 -12.27 20.94
N PHE A 151 26.94 -13.35 21.50
CA PHE A 151 27.36 -13.89 22.80
C PHE A 151 28.80 -14.44 22.78
N LEU A 152 29.19 -15.13 21.70
CA LEU A 152 30.52 -15.74 21.58
C LEU A 152 31.62 -14.76 21.18
N THR A 153 31.29 -13.70 20.44
CA THR A 153 32.31 -12.79 19.86
C THR A 153 32.33 -11.41 20.49
N GLY A 154 31.32 -11.03 21.28
CA GLY A 154 31.20 -9.71 21.90
C GLY A 154 31.04 -8.55 20.90
N ALA A 155 31.01 -8.84 19.60
CA ALA A 155 30.86 -7.88 18.53
C ALA A 155 29.52 -8.06 17.83
N VAL A 156 28.86 -6.96 17.48
CA VAL A 156 27.66 -6.96 16.64
C VAL A 156 28.10 -7.15 15.18
N PRO A 157 27.83 -8.29 14.52
CA PRO A 157 28.20 -8.44 13.12
C PRO A 157 27.38 -7.46 12.27
N PRO A 158 27.96 -6.84 11.24
CA PRO A 158 27.22 -5.94 10.37
C PRO A 158 26.05 -6.69 9.72
N LEU A 159 24.87 -6.06 9.63
CA LEU A 159 23.76 -6.56 8.82
C LEU A 159 24.19 -6.56 7.34
N SER A 160 24.95 -7.57 6.93
CA SER A 160 25.31 -7.78 5.53
C SER A 160 24.29 -8.72 4.92
N ALA A 161 23.64 -8.21 3.87
CA ALA A 161 22.62 -8.86 3.09
C ALA A 161 23.18 -10.11 2.38
N HIS A 162 23.16 -11.28 3.03
CA HIS A 162 23.41 -12.57 2.37
C HIS A 162 22.38 -13.61 2.84
N GLY A 163 21.30 -13.69 2.06
CA GLY A 163 20.30 -14.76 2.06
C GLY A 163 19.64 -14.98 0.69
N ARG A 164 20.19 -14.37 -0.37
CA ARG A 164 20.02 -14.85 -1.76
C ARG A 164 21.12 -15.88 -1.97
N ASP A 165 20.85 -17.13 -1.65
CA ASP A 165 21.48 -18.35 -2.20
C ASP A 165 21.28 -19.53 -1.24
N ARG A 166 20.01 -19.88 -1.05
CA ARG A 166 19.59 -21.29 -0.96
C ARG A 166 18.22 -21.36 -1.59
N GLN A 167 18.16 -21.69 -2.88
CA GLN A 167 16.96 -22.28 -3.45
C GLN A 167 16.79 -23.67 -2.83
N PRO A 168 15.72 -23.95 -2.07
CA PRO A 168 15.19 -25.31 -2.04
C PRO A 168 14.64 -25.64 -3.43
N PRO A 169 14.53 -26.92 -3.82
CA PRO A 169 13.95 -27.27 -5.12
C PRO A 169 12.46 -26.86 -5.11
N VAL A 170 12.15 -25.66 -5.63
CA VAL A 170 10.77 -25.18 -5.79
C VAL A 170 10.22 -25.70 -7.10
N THR A 171 10.01 -27.01 -7.18
CA THR A 171 9.01 -27.58 -8.08
C THR A 171 7.74 -27.79 -7.26
N GLY A 172 6.92 -26.74 -7.14
CA GLY A 172 5.58 -26.87 -6.55
C GLY A 172 4.91 -25.59 -6.06
N ALA A 173 5.65 -24.65 -5.46
CA ALA A 173 5.03 -23.53 -4.74
C ALA A 173 4.90 -22.21 -5.53
N LEU A 174 5.52 -22.10 -6.71
CA LEU A 174 5.41 -20.91 -7.57
C LEU A 174 4.12 -20.87 -8.41
N TRP A 175 3.31 -21.93 -8.38
CA TRP A 175 2.06 -21.98 -9.15
C TRP A 175 0.88 -21.27 -8.48
N GLY A 176 0.84 -21.15 -7.15
CA GLY A 176 -0.30 -20.56 -6.43
C GLY A 176 -0.48 -19.06 -6.69
N CYS A 177 0.56 -18.25 -6.43
CA CYS A 177 0.48 -16.81 -6.63
C CYS A 177 0.39 -16.41 -8.12
N HIS A 178 0.96 -17.20 -9.03
CA HIS A 178 0.85 -16.96 -10.46
C HIS A 178 -0.54 -17.34 -10.99
N ALA A 179 -1.17 -18.39 -10.46
CA ALA A 179 -2.53 -18.80 -10.81
C ALA A 179 -3.60 -17.80 -10.30
N LEU A 180 -3.37 -17.15 -9.15
CA LEU A 180 -4.28 -16.12 -8.64
C LEU A 180 -4.19 -14.83 -9.47
N MET A 181 -2.99 -14.46 -9.93
CA MET A 181 -2.76 -13.29 -10.80
C MET A 181 -3.28 -13.52 -12.24
N ALA A 182 -3.33 -14.77 -12.71
CA ALA A 182 -3.85 -15.14 -14.03
C ALA A 182 -5.39 -15.16 -14.13
N LYS A 183 -6.12 -15.08 -13.01
CA LYS A 183 -7.59 -15.02 -12.98
C LYS A 183 -8.15 -13.59 -13.02
N PHE A 184 -7.31 -12.57 -12.97
CA PHE A 184 -7.71 -11.20 -13.24
C PHE A 184 -7.70 -10.96 -14.76
N PRO A 185 -8.81 -10.54 -15.39
CA PRO A 185 -8.81 -10.23 -16.80
C PRO A 185 -7.80 -9.09 -17.08
N PRO A 186 -7.02 -9.16 -18.17
CA PRO A 186 -6.23 -8.02 -18.59
C PRO A 186 -7.18 -6.85 -18.88
N LEU A 187 -6.88 -5.69 -18.32
CA LEU A 187 -7.55 -4.45 -18.69
C LEU A 187 -7.36 -4.26 -20.20
N HIS A 188 -8.44 -4.44 -20.96
CA HIS A 188 -8.44 -4.22 -22.40
C HIS A 188 -7.96 -2.80 -22.68
N ARG A 189 -6.81 -2.72 -23.36
CA ARG A 189 -6.36 -1.51 -24.02
C ARG A 189 -7.20 -1.39 -25.29
N GLU A 190 -8.25 -0.57 -25.26
CA GLU A 190 -8.93 -0.19 -26.49
C GLU A 190 -7.91 0.49 -27.40
N ARG A 191 -7.72 -0.15 -28.55
CA ARG A 191 -6.94 0.37 -29.67
C ARG A 191 -7.78 1.49 -30.27
N VAL A 192 -7.31 2.74 -30.12
CA VAL A 192 -7.83 3.86 -30.88
C VAL A 192 -7.41 3.63 -32.33
N ASP A 193 -8.33 3.10 -33.14
CA ASP A 193 -8.15 3.02 -34.58
C ASP A 193 -8.09 4.45 -35.12
N SER A 194 -6.91 4.78 -35.65
CA SER A 194 -6.66 6.02 -36.35
C SER A 194 -7.20 5.89 -37.77
N SER A 195 -8.47 6.18 -37.99
CA SER A 195 -8.99 6.44 -39.33
C SER A 195 -8.70 7.89 -39.71
N SER A 196 -7.66 8.03 -40.51
CA SER A 196 -7.40 9.15 -41.40
C SER A 196 -8.62 9.49 -42.25
N SER A 197 -9.07 10.74 -42.22
CA SER A 197 -9.65 11.41 -43.38
C SER A 197 -9.09 12.82 -43.47
N ALA A 198 -8.08 12.96 -44.33
CA ALA A 198 -7.59 14.21 -44.85
C ALA A 198 -8.60 14.80 -45.87
N SER A 199 -8.65 16.13 -45.92
CA SER A 199 -8.95 16.96 -47.11
C SER A 199 -10.39 16.83 -47.67
N GLN A 200 -11.20 17.87 -47.79
CA GLN A 200 -11.01 19.21 -48.37
C GLN A 200 -12.24 20.06 -47.99
#